data_AF-A0A5B2ZDZ5-F1
#
_entry.id   AF-A0A5B2ZDZ5-F1
#
_cell.length_a   1.000
_cell.length_b   1.000
_cell.length_c   1.000
_cell.angle_alpha   90.00
_cell.angle_beta   90.00
_cell.angle_gamma   90.00
#
_symmetry.space_group_name_H-M   'P 1'
#
loop_
_entity.id
_entity.type
_entity.pdbx_description
1 polymer ?
#
loop_
_entity_poly.entity_id
_entity_poly.type
_entity_poly.pdbx_seq_one_letter_code
_entity_poly.pdbx_strand_id
1 'polypeptide(L)'
;MNARTLPRPTLLAGAILLAGACAGPLPRAGVDVEAGLRLSTHRDGDDLLTAGLGADGLRSPIPPAFANPEAPTAGELRRRAIWSNWRGIADLAPDGGYGERYGSLQPVPGREFHALMRLPGAKQPHRVLLQLPDDYDAQARCLVVAVSSGSRGIYGAIALAGAWGLPRGCAVAYTDKGAGTGYVDTSDGRGIGLDGRIAEDGQPVEFTVAAASEGAPPAIAVKHAHSGDKPEADWGRHAQQATQFALQVLNRERPQDGAYTWDNTRVLLTGLSNGGGAVLRAAELPGPEFDAVVAISPNVWPAGSGRALFDYASEAAIWMPCALAAPAFDAVVLARPGGQPAPAALQRCASLRAAGELQAETPREQAAAALAFLRAQGWTDEALAAGALSTAFDLWRSVLVTYASSYAGTGPFDMPCGYRLAAMGADGVARAPTAAERAVWWSDASGIPPGAGVGIVDTMADGEDPHLPGLRCLRALWEDEGSAARAGVAATRAGLPREGLPVIVLHGSDDGLIPEAFSARPYVAGARTAGRDVEYRPVADAQHFDAFLGLPFLRPVYVPMLEPGYRALDDAWSRVAAGNPASDALP
;
A
#
# COMPACT_ATOMS: atom_id res chain seq x y z
N MET A 1 -76.80 -43.59 -29.95
CA MET A 1 -77.18 -43.59 -28.52
C MET A 1 -76.63 -44.86 -27.90
N ASN A 2 -75.62 -44.75 -27.04
CA ASN A 2 -75.39 -45.63 -25.89
C ASN A 2 -74.13 -45.20 -25.14
N ALA A 3 -74.20 -45.37 -23.83
CA ALA A 3 -73.40 -44.74 -22.81
C ALA A 3 -72.11 -45.50 -22.47
N ARG A 4 -71.16 -44.73 -21.88
CA ARG A 4 -70.16 -45.08 -20.84
C ARG A 4 -69.25 -46.29 -21.07
N THR A 5 -67.94 -46.07 -20.97
CA THR A 5 -67.09 -46.58 -19.86
C THR A 5 -65.62 -46.13 -20.02
N LEU A 6 -64.98 -45.84 -18.88
CA LEU A 6 -63.54 -45.54 -18.72
C LEU A 6 -62.65 -46.76 -19.00
N PRO A 7 -61.36 -46.54 -19.32
CA PRO A 7 -60.32 -47.20 -18.52
C PRO A 7 -59.08 -46.33 -18.23
N ARG A 8 -58.45 -46.61 -17.08
CA ARG A 8 -57.00 -46.49 -16.79
C ARG A 8 -56.38 -47.89 -16.97
N PRO A 9 -55.04 -48.11 -16.95
CA PRO A 9 -53.90 -47.21 -17.10
C PRO A 9 -52.90 -47.72 -18.19
N THR A 10 -51.89 -46.93 -18.55
CA THR A 10 -50.69 -47.49 -19.22
C THR A 10 -49.45 -46.74 -18.79
N LEU A 11 -48.54 -47.48 -18.16
CA LEU A 11 -47.17 -47.09 -17.85
C LEU A 11 -46.41 -46.79 -19.13
N LEU A 12 -45.75 -45.63 -19.22
CA LEU A 12 -44.69 -45.40 -20.20
C LEU A 12 -43.39 -45.12 -19.47
N ALA A 13 -42.45 -46.04 -19.64
CA ALA A 13 -41.07 -45.92 -19.25
C ALA A 13 -40.38 -44.84 -20.12
N GLY A 14 -39.76 -43.85 -19.48
CA GLY A 14 -38.87 -42.88 -20.11
C GLY A 14 -37.49 -43.01 -19.47
N ALA A 15 -36.51 -43.40 -20.29
CA ALA A 15 -35.16 -43.74 -19.90
C ALA A 15 -34.40 -42.58 -19.23
N ILE A 16 -33.75 -42.87 -18.10
CA ILE A 16 -32.74 -42.03 -17.47
C ILE A 16 -31.43 -42.24 -18.26
N LEU A 17 -31.05 -41.25 -19.06
CA LEU A 17 -29.72 -41.16 -19.66
C LEU A 17 -28.74 -40.61 -18.62
N LEU A 18 -28.00 -41.53 -18.01
CA LEU A 18 -26.75 -41.26 -17.30
C LEU A 18 -25.69 -40.83 -18.33
N ALA A 19 -25.54 -39.52 -18.54
CA ALA A 19 -24.35 -38.96 -19.17
C ALA A 19 -23.36 -38.56 -18.07
N GLY A 20 -22.43 -39.47 -17.77
CA GLY A 20 -21.20 -39.14 -17.06
C GLY A 20 -20.41 -38.16 -17.92
N ALA A 21 -20.40 -36.89 -17.52
CA ALA A 21 -19.46 -35.92 -18.05
C ALA A 21 -18.14 -36.11 -17.30
N CYS A 22 -17.18 -36.72 -17.99
CA CYS A 22 -15.79 -36.70 -17.61
C CYS A 22 -15.37 -35.25 -17.33
N ALA A 23 -15.00 -34.97 -16.08
CA ALA A 23 -14.28 -33.76 -15.72
C ALA A 23 -12.92 -33.82 -16.43
N GLY A 24 -12.85 -33.24 -17.63
CA GLY A 24 -11.57 -32.92 -18.26
C GLY A 24 -10.85 -31.89 -17.37
N PRO A 25 -9.51 -31.97 -17.24
CA PRO A 25 -8.77 -30.95 -16.53
C PRO A 25 -9.05 -29.60 -17.18
N LEU A 26 -9.47 -28.63 -16.37
CA LEU A 26 -9.53 -27.23 -16.78
C LEU A 26 -8.18 -26.85 -17.39
N PRO A 27 -8.14 -26.13 -18.53
CA PRO A 27 -6.89 -25.66 -19.07
C PRO A 27 -6.20 -24.81 -18.00
N ARG A 28 -4.94 -25.15 -17.68
CA ARG A 28 -4.05 -24.27 -16.92
C ARG A 28 -3.99 -22.95 -17.67
N ALA A 29 -4.75 -21.95 -17.22
CA ALA A 29 -4.61 -20.60 -17.70
C ALA A 29 -3.19 -20.15 -17.32
N GLY A 30 -2.26 -20.25 -18.27
CA GLY A 30 -0.98 -19.57 -18.17
C GLY A 30 -1.29 -18.09 -18.04
N VAL A 31 -0.77 -17.45 -17.00
CA VAL A 31 -0.94 -16.02 -16.89
C VAL A 31 -0.07 -15.40 -17.98
N ASP A 32 -0.71 -14.59 -18.81
CA ASP A 32 -0.05 -13.89 -19.90
C ASP A 32 0.90 -12.84 -19.30
N VAL A 33 2.20 -13.13 -19.33
CA VAL A 33 3.24 -12.19 -18.93
C VAL A 33 3.43 -11.22 -20.09
N GLU A 34 2.56 -10.21 -20.15
CA GLU A 34 2.38 -9.27 -21.27
C GLU A 34 3.70 -8.60 -21.72
N ALA A 35 4.64 -8.36 -20.79
CA ALA A 35 5.88 -7.62 -21.02
C ALA A 35 7.16 -8.50 -21.08
N GLY A 36 7.03 -9.82 -21.01
CA GLY A 36 8.16 -10.72 -20.79
C GLY A 36 8.71 -10.67 -19.37
N LEU A 37 9.62 -11.59 -19.07
CA LEU A 37 10.20 -11.76 -17.73
C LEU A 37 11.66 -11.30 -17.70
N ARG A 38 11.98 -10.41 -16.76
CA ARG A 38 13.36 -10.04 -16.46
C ARG A 38 13.91 -10.87 -15.31
N LEU A 39 15.00 -11.59 -15.58
CA LEU A 39 15.79 -12.31 -14.57
C LEU A 39 17.06 -11.52 -14.20
N SER A 40 17.37 -11.44 -12.91
CA SER A 40 18.69 -11.03 -12.39
C SER A 40 19.16 -11.97 -11.30
N THR A 41 20.49 -12.07 -11.13
CA THR A 41 21.16 -12.94 -10.15
C THR A 41 21.95 -12.07 -9.19
N HIS A 42 21.88 -12.40 -7.89
CA HIS A 42 22.45 -11.59 -6.81
C HIS A 42 23.27 -12.50 -5.88
N ARG A 43 24.60 -12.45 -6.04
CA ARG A 43 25.63 -13.21 -5.28
C ARG A 43 26.90 -12.36 -5.21
N ASP A 44 27.92 -12.84 -4.49
CA ASP A 44 29.29 -12.31 -4.55
C ASP A 44 29.40 -10.79 -4.29
N GLY A 45 28.82 -10.33 -3.18
CA GLY A 45 28.78 -8.90 -2.82
C GLY A 45 27.49 -8.19 -3.25
N ASP A 46 26.53 -8.92 -3.79
CA ASP A 46 25.12 -8.52 -3.94
C ASP A 46 24.21 -9.62 -3.37
N ASP A 47 22.97 -9.26 -3.03
CA ASP A 47 22.01 -10.17 -2.43
C ASP A 47 20.56 -9.69 -2.63
N LEU A 48 19.59 -10.56 -2.35
CA LEU A 48 18.16 -10.30 -2.52
C LEU A 48 17.62 -9.27 -1.51
N LEU A 49 18.15 -9.25 -0.29
CA LEU A 49 17.56 -8.55 0.83
C LEU A 49 18.14 -7.14 1.03
N THR A 50 19.46 -7.01 0.89
CA THR A 50 20.20 -5.77 1.19
C THR A 50 20.83 -5.14 -0.04
N ALA A 51 20.81 -5.79 -1.21
CA ALA A 51 21.49 -5.34 -2.43
C ALA A 51 23.01 -5.11 -2.26
N GLY A 52 23.64 -5.92 -1.42
CA GLY A 52 25.05 -5.81 -1.05
C GLY A 52 25.37 -4.69 -0.05
N LEU A 53 24.36 -3.99 0.49
CA LEU A 53 24.56 -2.90 1.45
C LEU A 53 24.89 -3.40 2.86
N GLY A 54 24.39 -4.59 3.23
CA GLY A 54 24.44 -5.09 4.59
C GLY A 54 23.75 -4.16 5.60
N ALA A 55 23.89 -4.46 6.89
CA ALA A 55 23.29 -3.66 7.96
C ALA A 55 23.80 -2.21 7.95
N ASP A 56 25.11 -2.00 7.79
CA ASP A 56 25.71 -0.66 7.82
C ASP A 56 25.21 0.24 6.68
N GLY A 57 25.13 -0.31 5.46
CA GLY A 57 24.63 0.43 4.31
C GLY A 57 23.14 0.77 4.42
N LEU A 58 22.31 -0.11 4.99
CA LEU A 58 20.89 0.17 5.21
C LEU A 58 20.67 1.18 6.35
N ARG A 59 21.49 1.13 7.40
CA ARG A 59 21.45 2.07 8.54
C ARG A 59 22.02 3.46 8.19
N SER A 60 22.86 3.56 7.14
CA SER A 60 23.39 4.82 6.65
C SER A 60 22.27 5.78 6.22
N PRO A 61 22.24 7.04 6.70
CA PRO A 61 21.32 8.07 6.19
C PRO A 61 21.79 8.65 4.85
N ILE A 62 23.04 8.38 4.47
CA ILE A 62 23.58 8.75 3.16
C ILE A 62 23.17 7.67 2.18
N PRO A 63 22.42 8.04 1.13
CA PRO A 63 21.94 7.04 0.21
C PRO A 63 23.06 6.58 -0.75
N PRO A 64 22.98 5.35 -1.28
CA PRO A 64 23.96 4.84 -2.25
C PRO A 64 24.10 5.79 -3.44
N ALA A 65 25.33 6.17 -3.76
CA ALA A 65 25.62 7.10 -4.85
C ALA A 65 25.52 6.42 -6.22
N PHE A 66 25.19 7.22 -7.23
CA PHE A 66 25.27 6.85 -8.64
C PHE A 66 26.61 7.30 -9.23
N ALA A 67 27.23 6.47 -10.07
CA ALA A 67 28.40 6.88 -10.83
C ALA A 67 28.07 8.01 -11.82
N ASN A 68 26.89 7.93 -12.44
CA ASN A 68 26.31 9.00 -13.25
C ASN A 68 24.83 9.22 -12.87
N PRO A 69 24.49 10.31 -12.16
CA PRO A 69 23.11 10.59 -11.74
C PRO A 69 22.11 10.78 -12.90
N GLU A 70 22.55 11.16 -14.10
CA GLU A 70 21.68 11.32 -15.27
C GLU A 70 21.47 10.02 -16.05
N ALA A 71 22.29 9.01 -15.79
CA ALA A 71 22.21 7.71 -16.45
C ALA A 71 22.64 6.57 -15.49
N PRO A 72 21.94 6.38 -14.37
CA PRO A 72 22.25 5.32 -13.43
C PRO A 72 22.00 3.94 -14.07
N THR A 73 22.84 2.97 -13.70
CA THR A 73 22.66 1.58 -14.13
C THR A 73 21.47 0.93 -13.40
N ALA A 74 20.91 -0.13 -13.99
CA ALA A 74 19.85 -0.91 -13.35
C ALA A 74 20.26 -1.46 -11.97
N GLY A 75 21.53 -1.85 -11.81
CA GLY A 75 22.06 -2.33 -10.53
C GLY A 75 22.12 -1.24 -9.47
N GLU A 76 22.57 -0.05 -9.83
CA GLU A 76 22.59 1.08 -8.89
C GLU A 76 21.17 1.53 -8.51
N LEU A 77 20.25 1.60 -9.47
CA LEU A 77 18.84 1.92 -9.20
C LEU A 77 18.19 0.90 -8.27
N ARG A 78 18.40 -0.40 -8.49
CA ARG A 78 17.91 -1.46 -7.60
C ARG A 78 18.46 -1.28 -6.18
N ARG A 79 19.77 -1.07 -6.04
CA ARG A 79 20.42 -0.86 -4.73
C ARG A 79 19.85 0.36 -4.01
N ARG A 80 19.69 1.47 -4.73
CA ARG A 80 19.07 2.70 -4.21
C ARG A 80 17.60 2.48 -3.82
N ALA A 81 16.82 1.78 -4.65
CA ALA A 81 15.42 1.48 -4.38
C ALA A 81 15.25 0.62 -3.11
N ILE A 82 16.09 -0.41 -2.95
CA ILE A 82 16.10 -1.25 -1.74
C ILE A 82 16.45 -0.40 -0.52
N TRP A 83 17.51 0.41 -0.56
CA TRP A 83 17.86 1.35 0.51
C TRP A 83 16.69 2.27 0.89
N SER A 84 16.05 2.90 -0.10
CA SER A 84 14.93 3.83 0.11
C SER A 84 13.74 3.13 0.77
N ASN A 85 13.38 1.93 0.32
CA ASN A 85 12.23 1.20 0.85
C ASN A 85 12.46 0.66 2.26
N TRP A 86 13.69 0.27 2.59
CA TRP A 86 14.09 -0.09 3.96
C TRP A 86 13.94 1.09 4.91
N ARG A 87 14.54 2.24 4.58
CA ARG A 87 14.47 3.45 5.41
C ARG A 87 13.10 4.11 5.44
N GLY A 88 12.25 3.81 4.45
CA GLY A 88 10.88 4.32 4.38
C GLY A 88 9.87 3.53 5.22
N ILE A 89 10.26 2.42 5.86
CA ILE A 89 9.33 1.62 6.68
C ILE A 89 9.89 1.10 7.99
N ALA A 90 11.17 0.77 8.08
CA ALA A 90 11.70 0.08 9.26
C ALA A 90 12.38 1.05 10.24
N ASP A 91 12.25 0.76 11.54
CA ASP A 91 13.13 1.36 12.55
C ASP A 91 14.53 0.76 12.43
N LEU A 92 15.41 1.45 11.72
CA LEU A 92 16.81 1.08 11.54
C LEU A 92 17.75 1.80 12.53
N ALA A 93 17.20 2.45 13.57
CA ALA A 93 18.04 2.98 14.64
C ALA A 93 18.85 1.84 15.29
N PRO A 94 20.10 2.08 15.71
CA PRO A 94 20.95 1.03 16.30
C PRO A 94 20.29 0.26 17.45
N ASP A 95 19.48 0.94 18.27
CA ASP A 95 18.76 0.34 19.39
C ASP A 95 17.32 -0.09 19.03
N GLY A 96 16.87 0.13 17.80
CA GLY A 96 15.52 -0.24 17.30
C GLY A 96 15.23 -1.73 17.38
N GLY A 97 16.29 -2.56 17.38
CA GLY A 97 16.20 -4.02 17.48
C GLY A 97 15.98 -4.71 16.13
N TYR A 98 15.86 -3.96 15.03
CA TYR A 98 15.77 -4.56 13.70
C TYR A 98 17.11 -5.21 13.31
N GLY A 99 17.07 -6.51 13.00
CA GLY A 99 18.22 -7.36 12.71
C GLY A 99 18.87 -8.00 13.94
N GLU A 100 18.36 -7.70 15.14
CA GLU A 100 18.89 -8.19 16.42
C GLU A 100 17.81 -8.89 17.26
N ARG A 101 16.65 -8.25 17.44
CA ARG A 101 15.47 -8.77 18.16
C ARG A 101 14.42 -9.37 17.22
N TYR A 102 14.25 -8.77 16.04
CA TYR A 102 13.31 -9.20 15.01
C TYR A 102 13.85 -8.82 13.63
N GLY A 103 13.33 -9.44 12.57
CA GLY A 103 13.88 -9.23 11.24
C GLY A 103 15.26 -9.84 11.03
N SER A 104 15.70 -9.82 9.79
CA SER A 104 17.06 -10.16 9.41
C SER A 104 17.62 -9.07 8.50
N LEU A 105 18.90 -8.79 8.65
CA LEU A 105 19.69 -7.98 7.71
C LEU A 105 20.84 -8.82 7.11
N GLN A 106 20.79 -10.14 7.28
CA GLN A 106 21.79 -11.04 6.71
C GLN A 106 21.60 -11.13 5.20
N PRO A 107 22.70 -11.08 4.41
CA PRO A 107 22.61 -11.22 2.96
C PRO A 107 22.00 -12.56 2.55
N VAL A 108 21.08 -12.55 1.59
CA VAL A 108 20.48 -13.77 1.03
C VAL A 108 20.77 -13.87 -0.48
N PRO A 109 21.65 -14.79 -0.92
CA PRO A 109 21.93 -14.96 -2.34
C PRO A 109 20.73 -15.58 -3.08
N GLY A 110 20.57 -15.23 -4.35
CA GLY A 110 19.54 -15.84 -5.17
C GLY A 110 19.22 -15.09 -6.45
N ARG A 111 17.97 -15.21 -6.90
CA ARG A 111 17.50 -14.66 -8.18
C ARG A 111 16.21 -13.86 -8.03
N GLU A 112 16.09 -12.82 -8.86
CA GLU A 112 14.90 -11.99 -8.98
C GLU A 112 14.25 -12.18 -10.34
N PHE A 113 12.92 -12.24 -10.34
CA PHE A 113 12.10 -12.35 -11.53
C PHE A 113 11.07 -11.22 -11.54
N HIS A 114 11.28 -10.20 -12.37
CA HIS A 114 10.38 -9.06 -12.53
C HIS A 114 9.51 -9.22 -13.77
N ALA A 115 8.23 -8.89 -13.63
CA ALA A 115 7.28 -8.82 -14.73
C ALA A 115 6.29 -7.67 -14.56
N LEU A 116 5.68 -7.27 -15.67
CA LEU A 116 4.49 -6.43 -15.68
C LEU A 116 3.30 -7.32 -16.03
N MET A 117 2.25 -7.22 -15.24
CA MET A 117 1.01 -7.97 -15.43
C MET A 117 -0.16 -7.00 -15.47
N ARG A 118 -1.22 -7.40 -16.16
CA ARG A 118 -2.43 -6.58 -16.26
C ARG A 118 -3.62 -7.36 -15.75
N LEU A 119 -4.43 -6.74 -14.92
CA LEU A 119 -5.71 -7.31 -14.54
C LEU A 119 -6.68 -7.24 -15.71
N PRO A 120 -7.56 -8.23 -15.90
CA PRO A 120 -8.66 -8.12 -16.86
C PRO A 120 -9.45 -6.82 -16.62
N GLY A 121 -9.54 -5.98 -17.66
CA GLY A 121 -10.22 -4.69 -17.66
C GLY A 121 -9.36 -3.47 -17.32
N ALA A 122 -8.11 -3.65 -16.84
CA ALA A 122 -7.23 -2.55 -16.46
C ALA A 122 -6.51 -1.92 -17.67
N LYS A 123 -6.33 -0.59 -17.63
CA LYS A 123 -5.64 0.23 -18.64
C LYS A 123 -4.13 0.28 -18.46
N GLN A 124 -3.64 0.03 -17.25
CA GLN A 124 -2.21 0.02 -16.92
C GLN A 124 -1.81 -1.33 -16.32
N PRO A 125 -0.56 -1.78 -16.50
CA PRO A 125 -0.06 -2.94 -15.80
C PRO A 125 0.28 -2.60 -14.34
N HIS A 126 0.44 -3.62 -13.50
CA HIS A 126 1.07 -3.57 -12.18
C HIS A 126 2.37 -4.38 -12.21
N ARG A 127 3.33 -4.00 -11.37
CA ARG A 127 4.61 -4.70 -11.28
C ARG A 127 4.50 -5.85 -10.30
N VAL A 128 5.07 -6.99 -10.69
CA VAL A 128 5.28 -8.14 -9.80
C VAL A 128 6.75 -8.55 -9.78
N LEU A 129 7.16 -9.12 -8.65
CA LEU A 129 8.51 -9.63 -8.43
C LEU A 129 8.43 -10.95 -7.67
N LEU A 130 9.21 -11.96 -8.06
CA LEU A 130 9.55 -13.09 -7.21
C LEU A 130 11.03 -13.02 -6.85
N GLN A 131 11.33 -12.99 -5.56
CA GLN A 131 12.66 -13.27 -5.01
C GLN A 131 12.71 -14.76 -4.64
N LEU A 132 13.61 -15.50 -5.30
CA LEU A 132 13.85 -16.92 -5.05
C LEU A 132 15.26 -17.10 -4.47
N PRO A 133 15.39 -17.40 -3.17
CA PRO A 133 16.71 -17.59 -2.57
C PRO A 133 17.33 -18.92 -3.04
N ASP A 134 18.66 -19.01 -3.02
CA ASP A 134 19.36 -20.22 -3.45
C ASP A 134 19.13 -21.42 -2.53
N ASP A 135 18.89 -21.15 -1.25
CA ASP A 135 18.58 -22.12 -0.20
C ASP A 135 17.08 -22.40 -0.05
N TYR A 136 16.29 -22.10 -1.09
CA TYR A 136 14.85 -22.34 -1.10
C TYR A 136 14.48 -23.77 -0.65
N ASP A 137 13.64 -23.86 0.38
CA ASP A 137 13.19 -25.13 0.94
C ASP A 137 12.03 -25.71 0.12
N ALA A 138 12.38 -26.61 -0.79
CA ALA A 138 11.44 -27.31 -1.66
C ALA A 138 10.55 -28.33 -0.92
N GLN A 139 10.85 -28.70 0.32
CA GLN A 139 9.99 -29.56 1.16
C GLN A 139 8.95 -28.70 1.89
N ALA A 140 9.37 -27.57 2.45
CA ALA A 140 8.46 -26.62 3.07
C ALA A 140 7.53 -25.96 2.04
N ARG A 141 8.00 -25.76 0.79
CA ARG A 141 7.25 -25.10 -0.29
C ARG A 141 6.59 -23.80 0.16
N CYS A 142 7.35 -23.01 0.91
CA CYS A 142 6.90 -21.76 1.49
C CYS A 142 6.89 -20.65 0.42
N LEU A 143 5.74 -19.99 0.26
CA LEU A 143 5.57 -18.81 -0.58
C LEU A 143 4.95 -17.69 0.26
N VAL A 144 5.70 -16.61 0.47
CA VAL A 144 5.18 -15.39 1.09
C VAL A 144 4.81 -14.42 -0.01
N VAL A 145 3.58 -13.92 -0.01
CA VAL A 145 3.09 -12.93 -0.97
C VAL A 145 2.86 -11.62 -0.24
N ALA A 146 3.64 -10.62 -0.63
CA ALA A 146 3.75 -9.35 0.05
C ALA A 146 3.18 -8.23 -0.80
N VAL A 147 2.32 -7.41 -0.21
CA VAL A 147 1.79 -6.24 -0.90
C VAL A 147 2.43 -4.98 -0.35
N SER A 148 2.95 -4.14 -1.25
CA SER A 148 3.66 -2.91 -0.90
C SER A 148 2.77 -1.96 -0.09
N SER A 149 3.32 -1.31 0.94
CA SER A 149 2.59 -0.31 1.73
C SER A 149 2.46 1.03 0.98
N GLY A 150 1.54 1.88 1.42
CA GLY A 150 1.36 3.22 0.86
C GLY A 150 1.15 3.19 -0.65
N SER A 151 1.85 4.05 -1.37
CA SER A 151 1.91 4.08 -2.84
C SER A 151 3.24 3.53 -3.38
N ARG A 152 4.05 2.88 -2.54
CA ARG A 152 5.44 2.54 -2.82
C ARG A 152 5.60 1.58 -4.00
N GLY A 153 6.82 1.55 -4.53
CA GLY A 153 7.24 0.61 -5.57
C GLY A 153 7.38 -0.83 -5.07
N ILE A 154 7.82 -1.71 -5.95
CA ILE A 154 7.80 -3.17 -5.76
C ILE A 154 8.51 -3.70 -4.52
N TYR A 155 9.56 -3.01 -4.05
CA TYR A 155 10.30 -3.39 -2.83
C TYR A 155 9.64 -2.85 -1.55
N GLY A 156 8.45 -2.24 -1.64
CA GLY A 156 7.78 -1.56 -0.54
C GLY A 156 7.36 -2.47 0.63
N ALA A 157 7.55 -3.78 0.54
CA ALA A 157 7.33 -4.72 1.64
C ALA A 157 8.59 -5.52 2.02
N ILE A 158 9.78 -5.13 1.52
CA ILE A 158 11.03 -5.90 1.69
C ILE A 158 11.42 -6.08 3.16
N ALA A 159 11.27 -5.03 3.97
CA ALA A 159 11.55 -5.05 5.41
C ALA A 159 10.47 -5.79 6.24
N LEU A 160 9.42 -6.31 5.62
CA LEU A 160 8.46 -7.18 6.29
C LEU A 160 8.60 -8.61 5.76
N ALA A 161 8.18 -8.82 4.53
CA ALA A 161 8.10 -10.17 3.96
C ALA A 161 9.46 -10.70 3.51
N GLY A 162 10.32 -9.85 2.94
CA GLY A 162 11.65 -10.25 2.47
C GLY A 162 12.53 -10.69 3.63
N ALA A 163 12.63 -9.84 4.66
CA ALA A 163 13.45 -10.12 5.84
C ALA A 163 12.87 -11.19 6.78
N TRP A 164 11.58 -11.54 6.65
CA TRP A 164 11.01 -12.72 7.32
C TRP A 164 11.23 -13.99 6.49
N GLY A 165 10.82 -13.99 5.22
CA GLY A 165 10.71 -15.20 4.40
C GLY A 165 12.03 -15.67 3.77
N LEU A 166 12.82 -14.77 3.20
CA LEU A 166 14.03 -15.17 2.47
C LEU A 166 15.04 -15.93 3.34
N PRO A 167 15.37 -15.49 4.58
CA PRO A 167 16.29 -16.22 5.44
C PRO A 167 15.76 -17.57 5.95
N ARG A 168 14.46 -17.86 5.74
CA ARG A 168 13.79 -19.10 6.13
C ARG A 168 13.60 -20.06 4.95
N GLY A 169 14.29 -19.81 3.83
CA GLY A 169 14.16 -20.61 2.61
C GLY A 169 12.79 -20.46 1.91
N CYS A 170 12.03 -19.41 2.20
CA CYS A 170 10.78 -19.12 1.48
C CYS A 170 11.06 -18.34 0.19
N ALA A 171 10.28 -18.60 -0.86
CA ALA A 171 10.19 -17.67 -1.98
C ALA A 171 9.30 -16.50 -1.57
N VAL A 172 9.65 -15.26 -1.96
CA VAL A 172 8.89 -14.07 -1.62
C VAL A 172 8.43 -13.34 -2.88
N ALA A 173 7.12 -13.29 -3.08
CA ALA A 173 6.48 -12.58 -4.17
C ALA A 173 6.01 -11.19 -3.72
N TYR A 174 6.12 -10.20 -4.59
CA TYR A 174 5.72 -8.82 -4.33
C TYR A 174 4.79 -8.30 -5.43
N THR A 175 3.95 -7.34 -5.06
CA THR A 175 3.23 -6.49 -6.02
C THR A 175 3.22 -5.03 -5.56
N ASP A 176 3.32 -4.10 -6.52
CA ASP A 176 3.08 -2.67 -6.33
C ASP A 176 1.58 -2.32 -6.25
N LYS A 177 0.70 -3.32 -6.43
CA LYS A 177 -0.77 -3.25 -6.39
C LYS A 177 -1.36 -2.14 -7.28
N GLY A 178 -0.73 -1.89 -8.43
CA GLY A 178 -1.14 -0.85 -9.37
C GLY A 178 -0.80 0.58 -8.92
N ALA A 179 -0.05 0.73 -7.82
CA ALA A 179 0.66 1.95 -7.46
C ALA A 179 2.08 1.90 -8.05
N GLY A 180 3.08 2.51 -7.40
CA GLY A 180 4.47 2.47 -7.84
C GLY A 180 5.12 3.85 -7.92
N THR A 181 6.41 3.84 -8.23
CA THR A 181 7.31 5.00 -8.11
C THR A 181 7.83 5.50 -9.46
N GLY A 182 7.56 4.82 -10.57
CA GLY A 182 7.90 5.28 -11.91
C GLY A 182 7.00 6.43 -12.35
N TYR A 183 7.36 7.63 -11.88
CA TYR A 183 6.75 8.87 -12.34
C TYR A 183 7.11 9.13 -13.79
N VAL A 184 6.18 9.75 -14.52
CA VAL A 184 6.34 10.07 -15.95
C VAL A 184 6.32 11.57 -16.11
N ASP A 185 7.38 12.11 -16.72
CA ASP A 185 7.36 13.48 -17.21
C ASP A 185 6.43 13.54 -18.44
N THR A 186 5.36 14.32 -18.34
CA THR A 186 4.36 14.37 -19.41
C THR A 186 4.88 15.04 -20.68
N SER A 187 6.03 15.74 -20.65
CA SER A 187 6.56 16.38 -21.87
C SER A 187 6.93 15.38 -22.96
N ASP A 188 7.39 14.18 -22.58
CA ASP A 188 7.71 13.11 -23.52
C ASP A 188 6.96 11.79 -23.25
N GLY A 189 6.28 11.66 -22.10
CA GLY A 189 5.46 10.50 -21.78
C GLY A 189 6.26 9.21 -21.57
N ARG A 190 7.59 9.28 -21.43
CA ARG A 190 8.44 8.09 -21.30
C ARG A 190 8.29 7.44 -19.92
N GLY A 191 7.86 6.18 -19.91
CA GLY A 191 7.68 5.37 -18.71
C GLY A 191 8.95 4.67 -18.22
N ILE A 192 8.83 4.00 -17.08
CA ILE A 192 9.91 3.22 -16.47
C ILE A 192 9.78 1.74 -16.83
N GLY A 193 10.88 1.14 -17.29
CA GLY A 193 10.96 -0.27 -17.67
C GLY A 193 11.18 -1.22 -16.48
N LEU A 194 11.19 -2.53 -16.76
CA LEU A 194 11.36 -3.57 -15.74
C LEU A 194 12.65 -3.48 -14.92
N ASP A 195 13.68 -2.81 -15.43
CA ASP A 195 14.97 -2.66 -14.75
C ASP A 195 15.14 -1.34 -13.98
N GLY A 196 14.08 -0.53 -13.92
CA GLY A 196 14.02 0.73 -13.18
C GLY A 196 14.49 1.95 -13.97
N ARG A 197 15.03 1.78 -15.18
CA ARG A 197 15.45 2.89 -16.05
C ARG A 197 14.27 3.42 -16.86
N ILE A 198 14.38 4.67 -17.31
CA ILE A 198 13.48 5.22 -18.34
C ILE A 198 13.61 4.34 -19.58
N ALA A 199 12.48 3.80 -20.04
CA ALA A 199 12.47 2.84 -21.12
C ALA A 199 12.62 3.52 -22.49
N GLU A 200 13.27 2.83 -23.42
CA GLU A 200 13.29 3.24 -24.84
C GLU A 200 11.91 3.02 -25.48
N ASP A 201 11.66 3.72 -26.60
CA ASP A 201 10.38 3.63 -27.29
C ASP A 201 10.03 2.17 -27.66
N GLY A 202 8.77 1.79 -27.42
CA GLY A 202 8.26 0.45 -27.70
C GLY A 202 8.63 -0.62 -26.66
N GLN A 203 9.44 -0.31 -25.65
CA GLN A 203 9.65 -1.21 -24.51
C GLN A 203 8.45 -1.18 -23.55
N PRO A 204 8.14 -2.30 -22.87
CA PRO A 204 7.07 -2.33 -21.89
C PRO A 204 7.44 -1.50 -20.65
N VAL A 205 6.49 -0.67 -20.21
CA VAL A 205 6.65 0.24 -19.06
C VAL A 205 5.56 0.03 -18.02
N GLU A 206 5.89 0.31 -16.75
CA GLU A 206 4.96 0.11 -15.64
C GLU A 206 3.82 1.14 -15.61
N PHE A 207 3.96 2.25 -16.35
CA PHE A 207 2.96 3.30 -16.48
C PHE A 207 3.12 4.03 -17.81
N THR A 208 2.03 4.10 -18.59
CA THR A 208 2.01 4.82 -19.88
C THR A 208 1.10 6.03 -19.79
N VAL A 209 1.61 7.18 -20.23
CA VAL A 209 0.87 8.43 -20.34
C VAL A 209 1.16 9.06 -21.70
N ALA A 210 0.15 9.64 -22.34
CA ALA A 210 0.36 10.36 -23.58
C ALA A 210 1.24 11.60 -23.34
N ALA A 211 2.15 11.89 -24.28
CA ALA A 211 2.90 13.14 -24.24
C ALA A 211 1.94 14.34 -24.31
N ALA A 212 2.25 15.38 -23.56
CA ALA A 212 1.46 16.59 -23.46
C ALA A 212 1.52 17.39 -24.76
N SER A 213 0.43 18.08 -25.08
CA SER A 213 0.41 19.04 -26.19
C SER A 213 1.39 20.18 -25.95
N GLU A 214 1.91 20.75 -27.03
CA GLU A 214 2.78 21.92 -26.96
C GLU A 214 2.10 23.07 -26.19
N GLY A 215 2.83 23.68 -25.25
CA GLY A 215 2.32 24.75 -24.39
C GLY A 215 1.54 24.30 -23.15
N ALA A 216 1.35 23.00 -22.93
CA ALA A 216 0.77 22.50 -21.69
C ALA A 216 1.65 22.88 -20.47
N PRO A 217 1.05 23.17 -19.29
CA PRO A 217 1.82 23.45 -18.09
C PRO A 217 2.65 22.22 -17.67
N PRO A 218 3.85 22.38 -17.07
CA PRO A 218 4.65 21.24 -16.65
C PRO A 218 3.89 20.30 -15.71
N ALA A 219 3.74 19.03 -16.06
CA ALA A 219 3.04 18.06 -15.23
C ALA A 219 3.84 16.76 -15.11
N ILE A 220 3.86 16.21 -13.89
CA ILE A 220 4.41 14.89 -13.61
C ILE A 220 3.25 13.94 -13.33
N ALA A 221 3.14 12.90 -14.15
CA ALA A 221 2.13 11.88 -13.97
C ALA A 221 2.62 10.79 -13.01
N VAL A 222 1.90 10.65 -11.90
CA VAL A 222 2.06 9.56 -10.92
C VAL A 222 1.06 8.44 -11.18
N LYS A 223 1.54 7.19 -11.28
CA LYS A 223 0.71 6.02 -11.61
C LYS A 223 -0.49 5.84 -10.68
N HIS A 224 -0.29 5.93 -9.35
CA HIS A 224 -1.39 5.78 -8.40
C HIS A 224 -2.48 6.84 -8.60
N ALA A 225 -2.10 8.10 -8.85
CA ALA A 225 -3.05 9.18 -9.07
C ALA A 225 -3.76 9.11 -10.44
N HIS A 226 -3.03 8.71 -11.50
CA HIS A 226 -3.43 9.00 -12.88
C HIS A 226 -3.56 7.77 -13.79
N SER A 227 -3.51 6.54 -13.27
CA SER A 227 -3.74 5.34 -14.10
C SER A 227 -5.14 5.28 -14.70
N GLY A 228 -6.13 5.89 -14.02
CA GLY A 228 -7.54 5.80 -14.36
C GLY A 228 -8.16 4.42 -14.04
N ASP A 229 -7.42 3.53 -13.38
CA ASP A 229 -7.84 2.16 -13.05
C ASP A 229 -8.42 2.01 -11.64
N LYS A 230 -8.32 3.04 -10.78
CA LYS A 230 -8.78 3.00 -9.38
C LYS A 230 -8.20 1.79 -8.61
N PRO A 231 -6.86 1.64 -8.55
CA PRO A 231 -6.21 0.39 -8.16
C PRO A 231 -6.63 -0.13 -6.78
N GLU A 232 -7.05 0.74 -5.85
CA GLU A 232 -7.54 0.36 -4.52
C GLU A 232 -8.74 -0.59 -4.53
N ALA A 233 -9.66 -0.43 -5.50
CA ALA A 233 -10.80 -1.34 -5.63
C ALA A 233 -10.36 -2.78 -5.97
N ASP A 234 -9.21 -2.92 -6.65
CA ASP A 234 -8.69 -4.17 -7.19
C ASP A 234 -7.45 -4.72 -6.45
N TRP A 235 -7.03 -4.11 -5.33
CA TRP A 235 -5.83 -4.50 -4.61
C TRP A 235 -5.77 -6.01 -4.26
N GLY A 236 -6.91 -6.61 -3.91
CA GLY A 236 -6.97 -8.06 -3.67
C GLY A 236 -6.65 -8.91 -4.92
N ARG A 237 -7.09 -8.45 -6.10
CA ARG A 237 -6.84 -9.15 -7.38
C ARG A 237 -5.39 -9.02 -7.81
N HIS A 238 -4.75 -7.87 -7.55
CA HIS A 238 -3.32 -7.69 -7.75
C HIS A 238 -2.51 -8.70 -6.92
N ALA A 239 -2.85 -8.87 -5.63
CA ALA A 239 -2.21 -9.85 -4.76
C ALA A 239 -2.39 -11.29 -5.28
N GLN A 240 -3.62 -11.67 -5.66
CA GLN A 240 -3.89 -12.99 -6.25
C GLN A 240 -3.08 -13.23 -7.54
N GLN A 241 -2.98 -12.24 -8.42
CA GLN A 241 -2.21 -12.35 -9.66
C GLN A 241 -0.69 -12.47 -9.39
N ALA A 242 -0.18 -11.80 -8.35
CA ALA A 242 1.21 -11.95 -7.91
C ALA A 242 1.51 -13.36 -7.38
N THR A 243 0.56 -13.99 -6.68
CA THR A 243 0.69 -15.41 -6.30
C THR A 243 0.73 -16.32 -7.53
N GLN A 244 -0.15 -16.11 -8.52
CA GLN A 244 -0.17 -16.90 -9.74
C GLN A 244 1.15 -16.80 -10.50
N PHE A 245 1.71 -15.59 -10.58
CA PHE A 245 3.02 -15.34 -11.15
C PHE A 245 4.12 -16.12 -10.42
N ALA A 246 4.13 -16.07 -9.09
CA ALA A 246 5.13 -16.78 -8.29
C ALA A 246 5.08 -18.29 -8.53
N LEU A 247 3.89 -18.90 -8.54
CA LEU A 247 3.73 -20.33 -8.83
C LEU A 247 4.23 -20.68 -10.24
N GLN A 248 4.04 -19.82 -11.24
CA GLN A 248 4.55 -20.04 -12.59
C GLN A 248 6.07 -19.97 -12.66
N VAL A 249 6.67 -18.98 -12.01
CA VAL A 249 8.13 -18.87 -11.95
C VAL A 249 8.71 -20.09 -11.21
N LEU A 250 8.15 -20.50 -10.08
CA LEU A 250 8.57 -21.71 -9.37
C LEU A 250 8.48 -22.96 -10.26
N ASN A 251 7.35 -23.18 -10.94
CA ASN A 251 7.20 -24.28 -11.89
C ASN A 251 8.25 -24.28 -13.01
N ARG A 252 8.70 -23.09 -13.45
CA ARG A 252 9.70 -22.96 -14.51
C ARG A 252 11.12 -23.16 -14.00
N GLU A 253 11.43 -22.64 -12.82
CA GLU A 253 12.79 -22.59 -12.25
C GLU A 253 13.13 -23.81 -11.40
N ARG A 254 12.11 -24.55 -10.96
CA ARG A 254 12.21 -25.72 -10.08
C ARG A 254 11.41 -26.93 -10.58
N PRO A 255 11.45 -27.31 -11.88
CA PRO A 255 10.67 -28.43 -12.41
C PRO A 255 10.97 -29.77 -11.73
N GLN A 256 12.18 -29.92 -11.16
CA GLN A 256 12.63 -31.10 -10.41
C GLN A 256 11.91 -31.30 -9.08
N ASP A 257 11.30 -30.25 -8.52
CA ASP A 257 10.59 -30.33 -7.24
C ASP A 257 9.13 -30.82 -7.41
N GLY A 258 8.70 -31.06 -8.65
CA GLY A 258 7.32 -31.30 -9.01
C GLY A 258 6.54 -30.00 -9.25
N ALA A 259 5.27 -30.12 -9.64
CA ALA A 259 4.46 -28.95 -9.96
C ALA A 259 4.09 -28.16 -8.69
N TYR A 260 4.28 -26.85 -8.71
CA TYR A 260 3.76 -25.90 -7.72
C TYR A 260 2.32 -25.53 -8.09
N THR A 261 1.41 -25.86 -7.20
CA THR A 261 -0.02 -25.54 -7.28
C THR A 261 -0.46 -24.89 -5.98
N TRP A 262 -1.63 -24.26 -5.99
CA TRP A 262 -2.25 -23.73 -4.79
C TRP A 262 -2.39 -24.79 -3.70
N ASP A 263 -2.84 -26.00 -4.05
CA ASP A 263 -3.10 -27.09 -3.09
C ASP A 263 -1.85 -27.69 -2.44
N ASN A 264 -0.65 -27.39 -2.95
CA ASN A 264 0.59 -28.03 -2.49
C ASN A 264 1.73 -27.05 -2.20
N THR A 265 1.42 -25.76 -2.17
CA THR A 265 2.34 -24.67 -1.85
C THR A 265 1.74 -23.90 -0.70
N ARG A 266 2.51 -23.70 0.38
CA ARG A 266 2.05 -22.98 1.57
C ARG A 266 2.13 -21.48 1.30
N VAL A 267 1.01 -20.82 1.07
CA VAL A 267 0.91 -19.42 0.68
C VAL A 267 0.49 -18.54 1.86
N LEU A 268 1.41 -17.71 2.34
CA LEU A 268 1.16 -16.69 3.35
C LEU A 268 1.01 -15.32 2.69
N LEU A 269 -0.09 -14.61 2.93
CA LEU A 269 -0.26 -13.23 2.48
C LEU A 269 0.07 -12.24 3.59
N THR A 270 0.83 -11.20 3.29
CA THR A 270 1.10 -10.14 4.26
C THR A 270 1.27 -8.74 3.67
N GLY A 271 0.98 -7.73 4.47
CA GLY A 271 1.19 -6.34 4.11
C GLY A 271 0.93 -5.38 5.27
N LEU A 272 1.42 -4.15 5.11
CA LEU A 272 1.29 -3.06 6.07
C LEU A 272 0.53 -1.88 5.42
N SER A 273 -0.30 -1.14 6.16
CA SER A 273 -1.01 0.04 5.65
C SER A 273 -1.94 -0.34 4.47
N ASN A 274 -1.81 0.31 3.32
CA ASN A 274 -2.48 -0.08 2.07
C ASN A 274 -2.18 -1.55 1.67
N GLY A 275 -0.99 -2.07 1.96
CA GLY A 275 -0.66 -3.47 1.74
C GLY A 275 -1.44 -4.40 2.69
N GLY A 276 -1.65 -3.96 3.93
CA GLY A 276 -2.52 -4.65 4.90
C GLY A 276 -3.97 -4.68 4.41
N GLY A 277 -4.48 -3.54 3.91
CA GLY A 277 -5.77 -3.47 3.25
C GLY A 277 -5.86 -4.43 2.06
N ALA A 278 -4.86 -4.43 1.19
CA ALA A 278 -4.81 -5.28 0.00
C ALA A 278 -4.89 -6.78 0.31
N VAL A 279 -4.19 -7.27 1.33
CA VAL A 279 -4.26 -8.69 1.71
C VAL A 279 -5.59 -9.06 2.35
N LEU A 280 -6.24 -8.12 3.07
CA LEU A 280 -7.62 -8.32 3.53
C LEU A 280 -8.60 -8.36 2.35
N ARG A 281 -8.42 -7.50 1.34
CA ARG A 281 -9.21 -7.53 0.09
C ARG A 281 -9.00 -8.83 -0.67
N ALA A 282 -7.79 -9.39 -0.67
CA ALA A 282 -7.50 -10.69 -1.25
C ALA A 282 -8.20 -11.82 -0.49
N ALA A 283 -8.28 -11.73 0.84
CA ALA A 283 -8.93 -12.71 1.70
C ALA A 283 -10.44 -12.91 1.40
N GLU A 284 -11.07 -11.94 0.73
CA GLU A 284 -12.49 -11.98 0.32
C GLU A 284 -12.71 -12.70 -1.02
N LEU A 285 -11.68 -12.80 -1.85
CA LEU A 285 -11.84 -13.26 -3.22
C LEU A 285 -12.18 -14.76 -3.25
N PRO A 286 -13.11 -15.17 -4.14
CA PRO A 286 -13.31 -16.59 -4.42
C PRO A 286 -12.08 -17.14 -5.18
N GLY A 287 -11.82 -18.44 -5.04
CA GLY A 287 -10.76 -19.11 -5.78
C GLY A 287 -9.82 -19.89 -4.87
N PRO A 288 -8.60 -20.22 -5.34
CA PRO A 288 -7.69 -21.09 -4.61
C PRO A 288 -7.31 -20.53 -3.23
N GLU A 289 -6.95 -21.44 -2.34
CA GLU A 289 -6.84 -21.18 -0.90
C GLU A 289 -5.48 -20.51 -0.60
N PHE A 290 -5.53 -19.32 -0.01
CA PHE A 290 -4.38 -18.79 0.72
C PHE A 290 -4.41 -19.50 2.07
N ASP A 291 -3.26 -19.88 2.63
CA ASP A 291 -3.28 -20.67 3.87
C ASP A 291 -3.41 -19.78 5.11
N ALA A 292 -2.89 -18.55 5.07
CA ALA A 292 -3.11 -17.54 6.11
C ALA A 292 -2.86 -16.11 5.61
N VAL A 293 -3.45 -15.14 6.31
CA VAL A 293 -3.29 -13.70 6.06
C VAL A 293 -2.82 -12.99 7.32
N VAL A 294 -1.78 -12.15 7.20
CA VAL A 294 -1.30 -11.26 8.25
C VAL A 294 -1.36 -9.81 7.78
N ALA A 295 -2.29 -9.03 8.33
CA ALA A 295 -2.50 -7.62 7.97
C ALA A 295 -2.06 -6.70 9.12
N ILE A 296 -1.16 -5.75 8.81
CA ILE A 296 -0.60 -4.81 9.80
C ILE A 296 -1.09 -3.40 9.50
N SER A 297 -1.67 -2.74 10.49
CA SER A 297 -2.28 -1.39 10.41
C SER A 297 -3.06 -1.17 9.11
N PRO A 298 -3.99 -2.08 8.72
CA PRO A 298 -4.57 -2.06 7.38
C PRO A 298 -5.36 -0.78 7.14
N ASN A 299 -5.19 -0.18 5.96
CA ASN A 299 -6.15 0.78 5.43
C ASN A 299 -7.31 0.00 4.79
N VAL A 300 -8.42 -0.16 5.52
CA VAL A 300 -9.55 -0.97 5.11
C VAL A 300 -10.86 -0.28 5.52
N TRP A 301 -11.80 -0.18 4.58
CA TRP A 301 -13.12 0.36 4.86
C TRP A 301 -14.18 -0.74 4.81
N PRO A 302 -14.55 -1.36 5.96
CA PRO A 302 -15.56 -2.42 5.99
C PRO A 302 -16.94 -1.91 5.56
N ALA A 303 -17.70 -2.75 4.86
CA ALA A 303 -19.08 -2.42 4.50
C ALA A 303 -19.94 -2.16 5.76
N GLY A 304 -20.65 -1.02 5.79
CA GLY A 304 -21.62 -0.69 6.84
C GLY A 304 -21.03 -0.23 8.19
N SER A 305 -19.71 -0.08 8.32
CA SER A 305 -19.06 0.43 9.54
C SER A 305 -17.74 1.16 9.20
N GLY A 306 -17.06 1.69 10.21
CA GLY A 306 -15.80 2.43 10.03
C GLY A 306 -15.93 3.69 9.17
N ARG A 307 -14.80 4.23 8.73
CA ARG A 307 -14.72 5.41 7.86
C ARG A 307 -13.69 5.19 6.75
N ALA A 308 -13.99 5.66 5.55
CA ALA A 308 -13.04 5.61 4.44
C ALA A 308 -11.87 6.58 4.66
N LEU A 309 -10.66 6.25 4.17
CA LEU A 309 -9.49 7.14 4.27
C LEU A 309 -9.78 8.56 3.77
N PHE A 310 -10.42 8.68 2.61
CA PHE A 310 -10.73 9.98 2.03
C PHE A 310 -11.66 10.85 2.92
N ASP A 311 -12.55 10.22 3.69
CA ASP A 311 -13.43 10.91 4.64
C ASP A 311 -12.62 11.54 5.77
N TYR A 312 -11.98 10.70 6.59
CA TYR A 312 -11.32 11.20 7.79
C TYR A 312 -10.03 11.98 7.46
N ALA A 313 -9.35 11.70 6.35
CA ALA A 313 -8.20 12.50 5.92
C ALA A 313 -8.61 13.91 5.49
N SER A 314 -9.73 14.07 4.77
CA SER A 314 -10.21 15.41 4.35
C SER A 314 -10.70 16.23 5.54
N GLU A 315 -11.31 15.57 6.53
CA GLU A 315 -11.65 16.17 7.82
C GLU A 315 -10.40 16.57 8.61
N ALA A 316 -9.43 15.65 8.78
CA ALA A 316 -8.20 15.91 9.52
C ALA A 316 -7.40 17.06 8.89
N ALA A 317 -7.30 17.11 7.56
CA ALA A 317 -6.59 18.18 6.85
C ALA A 317 -7.14 19.58 7.18
N ILE A 318 -8.45 19.68 7.44
CA ILE A 318 -9.12 20.95 7.77
C ILE A 318 -8.96 21.26 9.26
N TRP A 319 -9.32 20.31 10.12
CA TRP A 319 -9.56 20.55 11.54
C TRP A 319 -8.36 20.26 12.45
N MET A 320 -7.55 19.26 12.13
CA MET A 320 -6.45 18.79 12.97
C MET A 320 -5.38 19.87 13.22
N PRO A 321 -4.98 20.73 12.26
CA PRO A 321 -4.03 21.80 12.55
C PRO A 321 -4.51 22.70 13.68
N CYS A 322 -5.78 23.11 13.68
CA CYS A 322 -6.32 23.94 14.76
C CYS A 322 -6.45 23.15 16.08
N ALA A 323 -6.94 21.91 16.03
CA ALA A 323 -7.09 21.07 17.22
C ALA A 323 -5.75 20.82 17.94
N LEU A 324 -4.67 20.63 17.19
CA LEU A 324 -3.33 20.42 17.72
C LEU A 324 -2.78 21.64 18.47
N ALA A 325 -3.32 22.84 18.27
CA ALA A 325 -2.97 24.03 19.05
C ALA A 325 -3.56 24.02 20.48
N ALA A 326 -4.43 23.06 20.82
CA ALA A 326 -5.04 22.96 22.14
C ALA A 326 -4.02 22.55 23.20
N PRO A 327 -4.13 23.01 24.46
CA PRO A 327 -3.18 22.69 25.54
C PRO A 327 -2.99 21.19 25.82
N ALA A 328 -3.95 20.35 25.43
CA ALA A 328 -3.83 18.89 25.54
C ALA A 328 -2.60 18.31 24.83
N PHE A 329 -2.08 19.01 23.81
CA PHE A 329 -0.93 18.58 23.02
C PHE A 329 0.35 19.37 23.33
N ASP A 330 0.43 20.05 24.48
CA ASP A 330 1.64 20.82 24.87
C ASP A 330 2.90 19.94 24.99
N ALA A 331 2.74 18.65 25.29
CA ALA A 331 3.85 17.69 25.36
C ALA A 331 4.21 17.04 24.00
N VAL A 332 3.41 17.26 22.96
CA VAL A 332 3.64 16.67 21.63
C VAL A 332 4.58 17.57 20.84
N VAL A 333 5.83 17.12 20.67
CA VAL A 333 6.92 17.92 20.07
C VAL A 333 6.54 18.51 18.70
N LEU A 334 5.87 17.74 17.84
CA LEU A 334 5.46 18.21 16.51
C LEU A 334 4.24 19.13 16.53
N ALA A 335 3.43 19.11 17.59
CA ALA A 335 2.36 20.09 17.81
C ALA A 335 2.89 21.38 18.46
N ARG A 336 4.08 21.32 19.08
CA ARG A 336 4.78 22.45 19.70
C ARG A 336 6.21 22.60 19.16
N PRO A 337 6.39 22.82 17.84
CA PRO A 337 7.73 23.09 17.32
C PRO A 337 8.30 24.33 18.02
N GLY A 338 9.41 24.18 18.74
CA GLY A 338 10.00 25.26 19.54
C GLY A 338 9.21 25.61 20.82
N GLY A 339 8.32 24.74 21.30
CA GLY A 339 7.58 24.91 22.55
C GLY A 339 6.30 25.75 22.46
N GLN A 340 5.87 26.12 21.25
CA GLN A 340 4.65 26.92 21.01
C GLN A 340 3.83 26.32 19.84
N PRO A 341 2.51 26.53 19.78
CA PRO A 341 1.72 26.17 18.60
C PRO A 341 2.30 26.81 17.33
N ALA A 342 2.32 26.06 16.23
CA ALA A 342 2.76 26.60 14.95
C ALA A 342 1.87 27.78 14.51
N PRO A 343 2.44 28.89 13.97
CA PRO A 343 1.65 30.02 13.50
C PRO A 343 0.55 29.61 12.49
N ALA A 344 0.85 28.69 11.58
CA ALA A 344 -0.12 28.16 10.61
C ALA A 344 -1.31 27.44 11.28
N ALA A 345 -1.10 26.79 12.44
CA ALA A 345 -2.18 26.15 13.19
C ALA A 345 -3.13 27.18 13.82
N LEU A 346 -2.57 28.26 14.38
CA LEU A 346 -3.36 29.38 14.92
C LEU A 346 -4.10 30.12 13.80
N GLN A 347 -3.45 30.30 12.65
CA GLN A 347 -4.09 30.85 11.46
C GLN A 347 -5.26 29.97 11.01
N ARG A 348 -5.10 28.65 10.97
CA ARG A 348 -6.20 27.73 10.68
C ARG A 348 -7.37 27.92 11.64
N CYS A 349 -7.12 28.06 12.94
CA CYS A 349 -8.20 28.36 13.90
C CYS A 349 -8.94 29.66 13.57
N ALA A 350 -8.21 30.72 13.23
CA ALA A 350 -8.79 32.00 12.83
C ALA A 350 -9.63 31.86 11.54
N SER A 351 -9.16 31.12 10.55
CA SER A 351 -9.89 30.86 9.30
C SER A 351 -11.20 30.09 9.52
N LEU A 352 -11.16 29.03 10.35
CA LEU A 352 -12.37 28.26 10.71
C LEU A 352 -13.37 29.15 11.47
N ARG A 353 -12.89 30.04 12.35
CA ARG A 353 -13.73 31.03 13.02
C ARG A 353 -14.33 32.04 12.04
N ALA A 354 -13.53 32.61 11.14
CA ALA A 354 -13.98 33.59 10.16
C ALA A 354 -15.06 33.02 9.22
N ALA A 355 -14.99 31.71 8.95
CA ALA A 355 -16.00 30.98 8.18
C ALA A 355 -17.25 30.58 9.00
N GLY A 356 -17.31 30.87 10.30
CA GLY A 356 -18.44 30.52 11.16
C GLY A 356 -18.49 29.06 11.62
N GLU A 357 -17.47 28.26 11.30
CA GLU A 357 -17.36 26.83 11.67
C GLU A 357 -16.95 26.67 13.16
N LEU A 358 -16.30 27.69 13.72
CA LEU A 358 -16.04 27.85 15.15
C LEU A 358 -16.76 29.09 15.68
N GLN A 359 -17.23 29.05 16.92
CA GLN A 359 -17.85 30.20 17.58
C GLN A 359 -16.93 30.86 18.63
N ALA A 360 -15.84 30.19 19.01
CA ALA A 360 -14.93 30.63 20.05
C ALA A 360 -14.14 31.90 19.68
N GLU A 361 -13.96 32.79 20.67
CA GLU A 361 -13.33 34.11 20.48
C GLU A 361 -11.82 34.06 20.55
N THR A 362 -11.26 33.34 21.52
CA THR A 362 -9.80 33.29 21.70
C THR A 362 -9.17 32.13 20.92
N PRO A 363 -7.90 32.23 20.47
CA PRO A 363 -7.21 31.12 19.80
C PRO A 363 -7.19 29.82 20.63
N ARG A 364 -7.06 29.94 21.95
CA ARG A 364 -7.10 28.80 22.87
C ARG A 364 -8.46 28.10 22.88
N GLU A 365 -9.55 28.86 22.92
CA GLU A 365 -10.91 28.32 22.88
C GLU A 365 -11.24 27.76 21.49
N GLN A 366 -10.74 28.37 20.42
CA GLN A 366 -10.89 27.87 19.05
C GLN A 366 -10.22 26.50 18.89
N ALA A 367 -8.98 26.36 19.37
CA ALA A 367 -8.27 25.09 19.35
C ALA A 367 -9.00 24.02 20.18
N ALA A 368 -9.51 24.38 21.36
CA ALA A 368 -10.29 23.48 22.20
C ALA A 368 -11.60 23.04 21.52
N ALA A 369 -12.28 23.95 20.80
CA ALA A 369 -13.49 23.64 20.05
C ALA A 369 -13.20 22.73 18.83
N ALA A 370 -12.11 22.95 18.10
CA ALA A 370 -11.67 22.06 17.02
C ALA A 370 -11.31 20.66 17.54
N LEU A 371 -10.65 20.57 18.70
CA LEU A 371 -10.39 19.30 19.38
C LEU A 371 -11.69 18.60 19.79
N ALA A 372 -12.64 19.33 20.37
CA ALA A 372 -13.95 18.78 20.72
C ALA A 372 -14.71 18.26 19.49
N PHE A 373 -14.62 18.97 18.36
CA PHE A 373 -15.17 18.53 17.09
C PHE A 373 -14.57 17.19 16.65
N LEU A 374 -13.24 17.06 16.59
CA LEU A 374 -12.59 15.81 16.16
C LEU A 374 -12.91 14.63 17.10
N ARG A 375 -12.93 14.87 18.42
CA ARG A 375 -13.35 13.85 19.39
C ARG A 375 -14.79 13.38 19.14
N ALA A 376 -15.70 14.30 18.81
CA ALA A 376 -17.07 13.95 18.47
C ALA A 376 -17.17 13.13 17.17
N GLN A 377 -16.19 13.26 16.26
CA GLN A 377 -16.05 12.43 15.05
C GLN A 377 -15.33 11.09 15.30
N GLY A 378 -14.99 10.79 16.55
CA GLY A 378 -14.41 9.51 16.97
C GLY A 378 -12.89 9.46 16.98
N TRP A 379 -12.19 10.59 16.79
CA TRP A 379 -10.74 10.66 16.99
C TRP A 379 -10.38 10.53 18.46
N THR A 380 -9.40 9.70 18.78
CA THR A 380 -8.82 9.60 20.13
C THR A 380 -7.70 10.63 20.30
N ASP A 381 -7.37 10.97 21.54
CA ASP A 381 -6.27 11.91 21.82
C ASP A 381 -4.93 11.36 21.37
N GLU A 382 -4.73 10.05 21.51
CA GLU A 382 -3.53 9.33 21.10
C GLU A 382 -3.35 9.39 19.57
N ALA A 383 -4.42 9.14 18.80
CA ALA A 383 -4.40 9.24 17.35
C ALA A 383 -4.20 10.69 16.88
N LEU A 384 -4.76 11.67 17.59
CA LEU A 384 -4.52 13.10 17.29
C LEU A 384 -3.07 13.49 17.59
N ALA A 385 -2.51 13.06 18.72
CA ALA A 385 -1.11 13.30 19.09
C ALA A 385 -0.15 12.72 18.05
N ALA A 386 -0.36 11.47 17.63
CA ALA A 386 0.40 10.86 16.53
C ALA A 386 0.15 11.55 15.18
N GLY A 387 -1.09 12.00 14.94
CA GLY A 387 -1.50 12.76 13.75
C GLY A 387 -0.81 14.12 13.58
N ALA A 388 -0.10 14.60 14.62
CA ALA A 388 0.82 15.72 14.49
C ALA A 388 1.92 15.44 13.45
N LEU A 389 2.34 14.19 13.25
CA LEU A 389 3.23 13.78 12.16
C LEU A 389 2.63 14.08 10.80
N SER A 390 1.40 13.61 10.56
CA SER A 390 0.68 13.81 9.30
C SER A 390 0.43 15.28 9.01
N THR A 391 0.18 16.08 10.05
CA THR A 391 -0.01 17.53 9.92
C THR A 391 1.31 18.25 9.64
N ALA A 392 2.38 17.95 10.39
CA ALA A 392 3.66 18.64 10.27
C ALA A 392 4.38 18.36 8.94
N PHE A 393 4.20 17.16 8.37
CA PHE A 393 4.79 16.75 7.10
C PHE A 393 3.82 16.88 5.91
N ASP A 394 2.66 17.53 6.09
CA ASP A 394 1.67 17.77 5.04
C ASP A 394 1.18 16.48 4.33
N LEU A 395 1.14 15.38 5.08
CA LEU A 395 0.72 14.07 4.56
C LEU A 395 -0.76 14.06 4.19
N TRP A 396 -1.59 14.82 4.91
CA TRP A 396 -3.02 14.89 4.61
C TRP A 396 -3.26 15.40 3.19
N ARG A 397 -2.59 16.49 2.78
CA ARG A 397 -2.72 17.03 1.42
C ARG A 397 -2.11 16.09 0.38
N SER A 398 -0.94 15.51 0.66
CA SER A 398 -0.30 14.49 -0.18
C SER A 398 -1.22 13.31 -0.50
N VAL A 399 -1.88 12.76 0.54
CA VAL A 399 -2.88 11.70 0.42
C VAL A 399 -4.07 12.18 -0.39
N LEU A 400 -4.71 13.28 0.01
CA LEU A 400 -5.97 13.71 -0.60
C LEU A 400 -5.83 14.07 -2.08
N VAL A 401 -4.76 14.77 -2.48
CA VAL A 401 -4.53 15.16 -3.88
C VAL A 401 -4.36 13.92 -4.77
N THR A 402 -3.53 12.96 -4.33
CA THR A 402 -3.29 11.71 -5.07
C THR A 402 -4.58 10.88 -5.17
N TYR A 403 -5.27 10.71 -4.05
CA TYR A 403 -6.44 9.85 -3.95
C TYR A 403 -7.68 10.44 -4.65
N ALA A 404 -7.88 11.76 -4.61
CA ALA A 404 -8.95 12.42 -5.33
C ALA A 404 -8.87 12.13 -6.83
N SER A 405 -7.66 12.25 -7.42
CA SER A 405 -7.45 11.93 -8.83
C SER A 405 -7.66 10.46 -9.14
N SER A 406 -7.13 9.57 -8.29
CA SER A 406 -7.30 8.13 -8.42
C SER A 406 -8.78 7.74 -8.43
N TYR A 407 -9.55 8.18 -7.43
CA TYR A 407 -10.97 7.86 -7.29
C TYR A 407 -11.84 8.46 -8.40
N ALA A 408 -11.54 9.70 -8.82
CA ALA A 408 -12.23 10.34 -9.93
C ALA A 408 -11.82 9.76 -11.30
N GLY A 409 -10.68 9.09 -11.40
CA GLY A 409 -10.14 8.55 -12.66
C GLY A 409 -9.61 9.65 -13.59
N THR A 410 -9.02 10.70 -13.03
CA THR A 410 -8.55 11.88 -13.77
C THR A 410 -7.07 11.76 -14.16
N GLY A 411 -6.70 12.48 -15.23
CA GLY A 411 -5.31 12.56 -15.71
C GLY A 411 -4.49 13.65 -15.01
N PRO A 412 -3.20 13.78 -15.34
CA PRO A 412 -2.26 14.72 -14.70
C PRO A 412 -2.58 16.21 -14.93
N PHE A 413 -3.46 16.53 -15.89
CA PHE A 413 -3.88 17.89 -16.22
C PHE A 413 -5.27 18.26 -15.69
N ASP A 414 -6.04 17.27 -15.22
CA ASP A 414 -7.45 17.43 -14.82
C ASP A 414 -7.65 16.98 -13.36
N MET A 415 -6.64 17.13 -12.51
CA MET A 415 -6.78 16.74 -11.12
C MET A 415 -7.86 17.59 -10.44
N PRO A 416 -8.69 17.01 -9.55
CA PRO A 416 -9.74 17.76 -8.87
C PRO A 416 -9.21 18.96 -8.09
N CYS A 417 -10.05 19.98 -7.92
CA CYS A 417 -9.77 21.14 -7.07
C CYS A 417 -8.55 21.98 -7.48
N GLY A 418 -8.20 21.98 -8.78
CA GLY A 418 -7.11 22.82 -9.29
C GLY A 418 -5.72 22.38 -8.85
N TYR A 419 -5.58 21.15 -8.35
CA TYR A 419 -4.27 20.61 -8.05
C TYR A 419 -3.54 20.16 -9.31
N ARG A 420 -2.22 20.08 -9.23
CA ARG A 420 -1.36 19.41 -10.21
C ARG A 420 -0.08 18.95 -9.53
N LEU A 421 0.55 17.90 -10.06
CA LEU A 421 1.88 17.47 -9.63
C LEU A 421 2.92 17.95 -10.64
N ALA A 422 4.00 18.56 -10.17
CA ALA A 422 5.04 19.13 -11.03
C ALA A 422 6.42 19.04 -10.37
N ALA A 423 7.49 19.07 -11.16
CA ALA A 423 8.82 19.31 -10.62
C ALA A 423 8.91 20.75 -10.11
N MET A 424 9.44 20.93 -8.90
CA MET A 424 9.46 22.23 -8.22
C MET A 424 10.86 22.83 -8.20
N GLY A 425 10.96 24.12 -8.49
CA GLY A 425 12.15 24.92 -8.22
C GLY A 425 12.34 25.20 -6.73
N ALA A 426 13.53 25.64 -6.35
CA ALA A 426 13.82 26.06 -4.98
C ALA A 426 13.00 27.29 -4.55
N ASP A 427 12.46 28.02 -5.52
CA ASP A 427 11.52 29.14 -5.36
C ASP A 427 10.06 28.69 -5.15
N GLY A 428 9.79 27.37 -5.16
CA GLY A 428 8.44 26.83 -5.06
C GLY A 428 7.61 26.98 -6.34
N VAL A 429 8.24 27.29 -7.48
CA VAL A 429 7.56 27.43 -8.77
C VAL A 429 7.71 26.14 -9.58
N ALA A 430 6.65 25.73 -10.27
CA ALA A 430 6.69 24.58 -11.17
C ALA A 430 7.64 24.83 -12.35
N ARG A 431 8.43 23.81 -12.71
CA ARG A 431 9.40 23.85 -13.80
C ARG A 431 9.49 22.51 -14.52
N ALA A 432 10.25 22.48 -15.60
CA ALA A 432 10.68 21.21 -16.20
C ALA A 432 11.62 20.46 -15.22
N PRO A 433 11.49 19.13 -15.11
CA PRO A 433 12.43 18.30 -14.35
C PRO A 433 13.79 18.22 -15.06
N THR A 434 14.84 18.03 -14.30
CA THR A 434 16.19 17.74 -14.84
C THR A 434 16.30 16.26 -15.24
N ALA A 435 17.28 15.92 -16.09
CA ALA A 435 17.54 14.53 -16.46
C ALA A 435 17.86 13.65 -15.23
N ALA A 436 18.64 14.18 -14.28
CA ALA A 436 18.98 13.49 -13.03
C ALA A 436 17.76 13.21 -12.15
N GLU A 437 16.82 14.16 -12.02
CA GLU A 437 15.58 13.93 -11.26
C GLU A 437 14.74 12.82 -11.89
N ARG A 438 14.55 12.90 -13.22
CA ARG A 438 13.79 11.89 -13.96
C ARG A 438 14.38 10.50 -13.81
N ALA A 439 15.70 10.40 -13.87
CA ALA A 439 16.42 9.13 -13.85
C ALA A 439 16.30 8.37 -12.52
N VAL A 440 15.96 9.04 -11.41
CA VAL A 440 15.97 8.45 -10.06
C VAL A 440 14.59 8.30 -9.42
N TRP A 441 13.51 8.81 -10.03
CA TRP A 441 12.17 8.71 -9.44
C TRP A 441 11.77 7.28 -9.06
N TRP A 442 12.11 6.31 -9.90
CA TRP A 442 11.80 4.90 -9.60
C TRP A 442 12.44 4.41 -8.29
N SER A 443 13.66 4.85 -7.97
CA SER A 443 14.38 4.43 -6.75
C SER A 443 14.10 5.32 -5.53
N ASP A 444 13.81 6.59 -5.73
CA ASP A 444 13.79 7.60 -4.66
C ASP A 444 12.39 8.06 -4.27
N ALA A 445 11.40 7.95 -5.17
CA ALA A 445 10.05 8.41 -4.87
C ALA A 445 9.34 7.46 -3.89
N SER A 446 8.38 8.02 -3.14
CA SER A 446 7.49 7.27 -2.24
C SER A 446 6.24 6.73 -2.95
N GLY A 447 6.01 7.14 -4.20
CA GLY A 447 4.78 6.90 -4.94
C GLY A 447 3.66 7.90 -4.61
N ILE A 448 3.89 8.82 -3.66
CA ILE A 448 2.95 9.87 -3.27
C ILE A 448 3.68 11.21 -3.07
N PRO A 449 3.61 12.16 -4.03
CA PRO A 449 4.25 13.46 -3.87
C PRO A 449 3.62 14.28 -2.73
N PRO A 450 4.39 15.16 -2.06
CA PRO A 450 5.71 15.65 -2.46
C PRO A 450 6.87 14.69 -2.15
N GLY A 451 7.93 14.76 -2.95
CA GLY A 451 9.15 13.96 -2.80
C GLY A 451 9.93 13.84 -4.11
N ALA A 452 11.23 13.55 -4.03
CA ALA A 452 12.12 13.36 -5.19
C ALA A 452 12.03 14.49 -6.25
N GLY A 453 11.95 15.75 -5.79
CA GLY A 453 11.85 16.94 -6.64
C GLY A 453 10.44 17.25 -7.18
N VAL A 454 9.47 16.35 -6.98
CA VAL A 454 8.06 16.54 -7.36
C VAL A 454 7.27 17.11 -6.19
N GLY A 455 6.46 18.13 -6.44
CA GLY A 455 5.61 18.77 -5.44
C GLY A 455 4.18 18.99 -5.93
N ILE A 456 3.36 19.54 -5.04
CA ILE A 456 1.95 19.86 -5.27
C ILE A 456 1.85 21.32 -5.68
N VAL A 457 1.30 21.56 -6.87
CA VAL A 457 0.81 22.87 -7.31
C VAL A 457 -0.66 22.96 -6.91
N ASP A 458 -1.01 24.04 -6.23
CA ASP A 458 -2.36 24.32 -5.74
C ASP A 458 -2.82 25.66 -6.32
N THR A 459 -3.72 25.64 -7.32
CA THR A 459 -4.20 26.88 -7.95
C THR A 459 -5.29 27.57 -7.14
N MET A 460 -5.80 26.93 -6.08
CA MET A 460 -6.76 27.53 -5.16
C MET A 460 -6.06 28.21 -3.97
N ALA A 461 -4.72 28.18 -3.94
CA ALA A 461 -3.95 28.77 -2.86
C ALA A 461 -4.17 30.28 -2.75
N ASP A 462 -4.74 30.75 -1.63
CA ASP A 462 -5.13 32.16 -1.45
C ASP A 462 -5.12 32.61 0.02
N GLY A 463 -4.88 33.91 0.24
CA GLY A 463 -4.93 34.54 1.55
C GLY A 463 -3.88 34.04 2.56
N GLU A 464 -4.18 34.22 3.84
CA GLU A 464 -3.26 33.90 4.96
C GLU A 464 -3.25 32.40 5.31
N ASP A 465 -4.27 31.64 4.90
CA ASP A 465 -4.37 30.19 5.05
C ASP A 465 -4.47 29.54 3.67
N PRO A 466 -3.37 29.55 2.89
CA PRO A 466 -3.40 29.27 1.46
C PRO A 466 -3.96 27.88 1.14
N HIS A 467 -3.79 26.88 1.99
CA HIS A 467 -4.24 25.52 1.66
C HIS A 467 -5.72 25.26 1.97
N LEU A 468 -6.38 26.10 2.79
CA LEU A 468 -7.76 25.83 3.21
C LEU A 468 -8.77 25.79 2.05
N PRO A 469 -8.73 26.69 1.04
CA PRO A 469 -9.67 26.63 -0.09
C PRO A 469 -9.62 25.30 -0.86
N GLY A 470 -8.42 24.84 -1.21
CA GLY A 470 -8.22 23.57 -1.91
C GLY A 470 -8.63 22.36 -1.05
N LEU A 471 -8.32 22.38 0.25
CA LEU A 471 -8.73 21.31 1.19
C LEU A 471 -10.25 21.24 1.36
N ARG A 472 -10.94 22.38 1.40
CA ARG A 472 -12.41 22.43 1.42
C ARG A 472 -13.02 21.88 0.14
N CYS A 473 -12.44 22.19 -1.01
CA CYS A 473 -12.88 21.57 -2.27
C CYS A 473 -12.73 20.04 -2.22
N LEU A 474 -11.58 19.53 -1.73
CA LEU A 474 -11.38 18.08 -1.57
C LEU A 474 -12.38 17.44 -0.61
N ARG A 475 -12.70 18.12 0.51
CA ARG A 475 -13.75 17.68 1.44
C ARG A 475 -15.13 17.66 0.78
N ALA A 476 -15.46 18.67 -0.02
CA ALA A 476 -16.72 18.73 -0.76
C ALA A 476 -16.88 17.56 -1.75
N LEU A 477 -15.78 17.04 -2.33
CA LEU A 477 -15.84 15.83 -3.16
C LEU A 477 -16.32 14.60 -2.37
N TRP A 478 -16.01 14.51 -1.07
CA TRP A 478 -16.54 13.44 -0.22
C TRP A 478 -18.01 13.66 0.16
N GLU A 479 -18.37 14.91 0.45
CA GLU A 479 -19.71 15.28 0.93
C GLU A 479 -20.76 15.24 -0.19
N ASP A 480 -20.36 15.49 -1.43
CA ASP A 480 -21.21 15.33 -2.61
C ASP A 480 -21.35 13.85 -3.00
N GLU A 481 -22.52 13.27 -2.72
CA GLU A 481 -22.88 11.90 -3.11
C GLU A 481 -22.80 11.65 -4.63
N GLY A 482 -22.95 12.70 -5.44
CA GLY A 482 -22.86 12.62 -6.90
C GLY A 482 -21.45 12.71 -7.47
N SER A 483 -20.43 12.98 -6.64
CA SER A 483 -19.08 13.20 -7.14
C SER A 483 -18.42 11.90 -7.63
N ALA A 484 -17.57 12.02 -8.66
CA ALA A 484 -16.81 10.88 -9.19
C ALA A 484 -15.84 10.29 -8.15
N ALA A 485 -15.29 11.14 -7.27
CA ALA A 485 -14.44 10.70 -6.18
C ALA A 485 -15.23 9.87 -5.16
N ARG A 486 -16.43 10.32 -4.79
CA ARG A 486 -17.32 9.59 -3.87
C ARG A 486 -17.70 8.21 -4.39
N ALA A 487 -18.03 8.13 -5.68
CA ALA A 487 -18.27 6.86 -6.37
C ALA A 487 -17.01 5.96 -6.41
N GLY A 488 -15.83 6.54 -6.63
CA GLY A 488 -14.55 5.82 -6.58
C GLY A 488 -14.26 5.24 -5.19
N VAL A 489 -14.46 6.02 -4.13
CA VAL A 489 -14.30 5.54 -2.75
C VAL A 489 -15.29 4.41 -2.46
N ALA A 490 -16.54 4.50 -2.93
CA ALA A 490 -17.54 3.45 -2.72
C ALA A 490 -17.11 2.07 -3.26
N ALA A 491 -16.30 2.02 -4.33
CA ALA A 491 -15.76 0.79 -4.90
C ALA A 491 -14.67 0.12 -4.03
N THR A 492 -14.13 0.84 -3.03
CA THR A 492 -13.06 0.33 -2.13
C THR A 492 -13.60 -0.46 -0.94
N ARG A 493 -14.93 -0.50 -0.75
CA ARG A 493 -15.57 -1.16 0.40
C ARG A 493 -15.12 -2.61 0.52
N ALA A 494 -14.59 -2.94 1.70
CA ALA A 494 -14.19 -4.26 2.10
C ALA A 494 -15.40 -5.13 2.46
N GLY A 495 -15.43 -6.32 1.89
CA GLY A 495 -16.24 -7.44 2.35
C GLY A 495 -15.54 -8.22 3.47
N LEU A 496 -15.99 -9.45 3.68
CA LEU A 496 -15.51 -10.31 4.74
C LEU A 496 -14.52 -11.34 4.20
N PRO A 497 -13.52 -11.76 5.00
CA PRO A 497 -12.64 -12.83 4.61
C PRO A 497 -13.44 -14.14 4.45
N ARG A 498 -12.92 -15.06 3.63
CA ARG A 498 -13.52 -16.38 3.43
C ARG A 498 -13.67 -17.15 4.76
N GLU A 499 -14.67 -18.03 4.80
CA GLU A 499 -14.87 -18.96 5.92
C GLU A 499 -13.65 -19.89 6.05
N GLY A 500 -13.20 -20.13 7.27
CA GLY A 500 -12.08 -21.03 7.57
C GLY A 500 -10.68 -20.50 7.22
N LEU A 501 -10.55 -19.35 6.54
CA LEU A 501 -9.26 -18.72 6.28
C LEU A 501 -8.73 -18.03 7.55
N PRO A 502 -7.58 -18.46 8.10
CA PRO A 502 -6.98 -17.79 9.25
C PRO A 502 -6.48 -16.39 8.88
N VAL A 503 -6.98 -15.37 9.58
CA VAL A 503 -6.55 -13.98 9.44
C VAL A 503 -6.07 -13.44 10.77
N ILE A 504 -4.86 -12.89 10.80
CA ILE A 504 -4.32 -12.14 11.94
C ILE A 504 -4.25 -10.66 11.55
N VAL A 505 -4.97 -9.82 12.29
CA VAL A 505 -4.94 -8.37 12.12
C VAL A 505 -4.24 -7.74 13.33
N LEU A 506 -3.22 -6.92 13.08
CA LEU A 506 -2.55 -6.11 14.10
C LEU A 506 -2.68 -4.64 13.76
N HIS A 507 -2.85 -3.78 14.75
CA HIS A 507 -2.98 -2.34 14.53
C HIS A 507 -2.47 -1.58 15.75
N GLY A 508 -1.69 -0.52 15.52
CA GLY A 508 -1.24 0.36 16.60
C GLY A 508 -2.40 1.19 17.16
N SER A 509 -2.58 1.19 18.49
CA SER A 509 -3.68 1.92 19.13
C SER A 509 -3.61 3.43 18.89
N ASP A 510 -2.41 3.93 18.60
CA ASP A 510 -2.11 5.36 18.49
C ASP A 510 -1.91 5.76 17.02
N ASP A 511 -2.33 4.93 16.07
CA ASP A 511 -2.18 5.22 14.64
C ASP A 511 -2.92 6.50 14.24
N GLY A 512 -2.17 7.58 14.03
CA GLY A 512 -2.70 8.89 13.65
C GLY A 512 -2.90 9.10 12.15
N LEU A 513 -2.46 8.17 11.30
CA LEU A 513 -2.70 8.25 9.84
C LEU A 513 -3.90 7.39 9.43
N ILE A 514 -3.94 6.15 9.89
CA ILE A 514 -5.02 5.18 9.67
C ILE A 514 -5.58 4.80 11.05
N PRO A 515 -6.48 5.60 11.64
CA PRO A 515 -6.95 5.33 13.00
C PRO A 515 -7.59 3.97 13.14
N GLU A 516 -7.16 3.22 14.15
CA GLU A 516 -7.65 1.89 14.47
C GLU A 516 -9.18 1.85 14.56
N ALA A 517 -9.76 2.88 15.20
CA ALA A 517 -11.19 3.04 15.39
C ALA A 517 -11.99 3.19 14.09
N PHE A 518 -11.35 3.66 13.02
CA PHE A 518 -11.99 3.88 11.72
C PHE A 518 -11.76 2.74 10.74
N SER A 519 -10.73 1.92 10.98
CA SER A 519 -10.23 0.92 10.02
C SER A 519 -10.29 -0.51 10.56
N ALA A 520 -9.24 -1.03 11.20
CA ALA A 520 -9.15 -2.43 11.58
C ALA A 520 -10.20 -2.86 12.62
N ARG A 521 -10.47 -2.02 13.64
CA ARG A 521 -11.41 -2.38 14.71
C ARG A 521 -12.82 -2.67 14.19
N PRO A 522 -13.47 -1.81 13.37
CA PRO A 522 -14.76 -2.14 12.78
C PRO A 522 -14.71 -3.33 11.82
N TYR A 523 -13.63 -3.51 11.05
CA TYR A 523 -13.47 -4.66 10.15
C TYR A 523 -13.45 -5.98 10.93
N VAL A 524 -12.63 -6.07 11.97
CA VAL A 524 -12.51 -7.24 12.84
C VAL A 524 -13.84 -7.53 13.54
N ALA A 525 -14.52 -6.50 14.05
CA ALA A 525 -15.82 -6.68 14.70
C ALA A 525 -16.83 -7.30 13.73
N GLY A 526 -16.95 -6.76 12.51
CA GLY A 526 -17.83 -7.30 11.46
C GLY A 526 -17.49 -8.75 11.09
N ALA A 527 -16.20 -9.06 10.93
CA ALA A 527 -15.75 -10.41 10.59
C ALA A 527 -16.05 -11.43 11.70
N ARG A 528 -15.82 -11.07 12.97
CA ARG A 528 -16.12 -11.93 14.12
C ARG A 528 -17.62 -12.15 14.31
N THR A 529 -18.44 -11.11 14.15
CA THR A 529 -19.90 -11.25 14.18
C THR A 529 -20.40 -12.19 13.09
N ALA A 530 -19.74 -12.21 11.93
CA ALA A 530 -20.03 -13.13 10.83
C ALA A 530 -19.37 -14.52 10.97
N GLY A 531 -18.75 -14.83 12.11
CA GLY A 531 -18.15 -16.14 12.38
C GLY A 531 -16.87 -16.44 11.60
N ARG A 532 -16.14 -15.42 11.12
CA ARG A 532 -14.86 -15.60 10.41
C ARG A 532 -13.71 -15.82 11.39
N ASP A 533 -12.70 -16.58 10.96
CA ASP A 533 -11.48 -16.86 11.73
C ASP A 533 -10.53 -15.64 11.70
N VAL A 534 -10.83 -14.65 12.53
CA VAL A 534 -10.06 -13.40 12.64
C VAL A 534 -9.56 -13.20 14.06
N GLU A 535 -8.24 -13.29 14.20
CA GLU A 535 -7.52 -12.85 15.38
C GLU A 535 -7.19 -11.36 15.28
N TYR A 536 -7.29 -10.66 16.41
CA TYR A 536 -7.00 -9.24 16.49
C TYR A 536 -6.05 -8.93 17.63
N ARG A 537 -4.99 -8.19 17.31
CA ARG A 537 -3.90 -7.83 18.21
C ARG A 537 -3.67 -6.30 18.18
N PRO A 538 -4.36 -5.52 19.02
CA PRO A 538 -4.00 -4.12 19.19
C PRO A 538 -2.60 -4.04 19.81
N VAL A 539 -1.79 -3.09 19.34
CA VAL A 539 -0.45 -2.84 19.86
C VAL A 539 -0.47 -1.47 20.54
N ALA A 540 -0.34 -1.48 21.86
CA ALA A 540 -0.26 -0.26 22.65
C ALA A 540 1.01 0.54 22.30
N ASP A 541 0.94 1.85 22.44
CA ASP A 541 2.08 2.75 22.23
C ASP A 541 2.68 2.57 20.82
N ALA A 542 1.86 2.35 19.80
CA ALA A 542 2.35 2.13 18.44
C ALA A 542 1.59 2.97 17.42
N GLN A 543 2.34 3.59 16.52
CA GLN A 543 1.84 4.45 15.43
C GLN A 543 2.20 3.86 14.05
N HIS A 544 1.80 4.54 12.97
CA HIS A 544 1.84 4.00 11.60
C HIS A 544 3.24 3.76 11.00
N PHE A 545 4.26 4.51 11.43
CA PHE A 545 5.53 4.69 10.73
C PHE A 545 6.76 4.31 11.57
N ASP A 546 7.17 3.03 11.58
CA ASP A 546 8.38 2.64 12.32
C ASP A 546 9.63 3.42 11.86
N ALA A 547 9.70 3.82 10.58
CA ALA A 547 10.77 4.67 10.05
C ALA A 547 10.98 5.98 10.83
N PHE A 548 9.93 6.54 11.42
CA PHE A 548 10.04 7.75 12.22
C PHE A 548 10.55 7.50 13.64
N LEU A 549 10.65 6.24 14.10
CA LEU A 549 11.25 5.93 15.41
C LEU A 549 12.76 6.19 15.47
N GLY A 550 13.39 6.48 14.31
CA GLY A 550 14.72 7.08 14.25
C GLY A 550 14.76 8.54 14.74
N LEU A 551 13.62 9.20 14.93
CA LEU A 551 13.54 10.53 15.54
C LEU A 551 13.60 10.40 17.07
N PRO A 552 14.58 11.04 17.76
CA PRO A 552 14.81 10.81 19.18
C PRO A 552 13.63 11.10 20.11
N PHE A 553 12.68 11.95 19.68
CA PHE A 553 11.52 12.33 20.49
C PHE A 553 10.31 11.39 20.34
N LEU A 554 10.26 10.54 19.30
CA LEU A 554 9.17 9.56 19.13
C LEU A 554 9.48 8.24 19.81
N ARG A 555 10.75 7.86 19.84
CA ARG A 555 11.23 6.60 20.38
C ARG A 555 10.85 6.31 21.85
N PRO A 556 10.84 7.31 22.77
CA PRO A 556 10.40 7.06 24.14
C PRO A 556 8.88 6.88 24.28
N VAL A 557 8.13 7.21 23.23
CA VAL A 557 6.65 7.20 23.22
C VAL A 557 6.12 5.99 22.46
N TYR A 558 6.82 5.53 21.41
CA TYR A 558 6.30 4.54 20.49
C TYR A 558 7.21 3.32 20.28
N VAL A 559 6.58 2.15 20.13
CA VAL A 559 7.21 0.86 19.78
C VAL A 559 7.03 0.55 18.28
N PRO A 560 7.94 -0.23 17.66
CA PRO A 560 7.83 -0.60 16.24
C PRO A 560 6.71 -1.63 16.02
N MET A 561 5.86 -1.40 15.02
CA MET A 561 4.82 -2.33 14.55
C MET A 561 5.37 -3.56 13.84
N LEU A 562 6.56 -3.47 13.24
CA LEU A 562 7.15 -4.60 12.55
C LEU A 562 7.50 -5.73 13.54
N GLU A 563 7.96 -5.45 14.76
CA GLU A 563 8.27 -6.51 15.74
C GLU A 563 7.07 -7.45 16.03
N PRO A 564 5.89 -6.96 16.45
CA PRO A 564 4.71 -7.82 16.61
C PRO A 564 4.20 -8.38 15.27
N GLY A 565 4.42 -7.69 14.15
CA GLY A 565 4.14 -8.20 12.81
C GLY A 565 4.92 -9.47 12.46
N TYR A 566 6.22 -9.54 12.83
CA TYR A 566 7.05 -10.73 12.65
C TYR A 566 6.55 -11.90 13.49
N ARG A 567 6.18 -11.65 14.75
CA ARG A 567 5.58 -12.69 15.61
C ARG A 567 4.26 -13.21 15.04
N ALA A 568 3.46 -12.35 14.43
CA ALA A 568 2.24 -12.78 13.73
C ALA A 568 2.51 -13.63 12.48
N LEU A 569 3.59 -13.35 11.75
CA LEU A 569 4.03 -14.21 10.64
C LEU A 569 4.51 -15.58 11.15
N ASP A 570 5.25 -15.62 12.25
CA ASP A 570 5.68 -16.87 12.89
C ASP A 570 4.46 -17.71 13.35
N ASP A 571 3.45 -17.06 13.96
CA ASP A 571 2.20 -17.72 14.36
C ASP A 571 1.38 -18.21 13.16
N ALA A 572 1.28 -17.40 12.11
CA ALA A 572 0.59 -17.78 10.88
C ALA A 572 1.27 -18.98 10.23
N TRP A 573 2.60 -18.95 10.09
CA TRP A 573 3.35 -20.08 9.57
C TRP A 573 3.17 -21.34 10.41
N SER A 574 3.21 -21.22 11.73
CA SER A 574 3.00 -22.37 12.63
C SER A 574 1.64 -23.04 12.41
N ARG A 575 0.57 -22.27 12.15
CA ARG A 575 -0.76 -22.80 11.81
C ARG A 575 -0.76 -23.53 10.46
N VAL A 576 -0.13 -22.91 9.45
CA VAL A 576 -0.06 -23.47 8.10
C VAL A 576 0.81 -24.75 8.06
N ALA A 577 1.91 -24.78 8.82
CA ALA A 577 2.78 -25.95 8.93
C ALA A 577 2.11 -27.10 9.69
N ALA A 578 1.46 -26.84 10.82
CA ALA A 578 0.78 -27.85 11.63
C ALA A 578 -0.43 -28.49 10.93
N GLY A 579 -1.09 -27.78 10.00
CA GLY A 579 -2.18 -28.29 9.17
C GLY A 579 -1.76 -29.37 8.16
N ASN A 580 -0.45 -29.62 7.99
CA ASN A 580 0.07 -30.61 7.06
C ASN A 580 1.30 -31.32 7.69
N PRO A 581 1.14 -32.50 8.33
CA PRO A 581 2.13 -33.14 9.21
C PRO A 581 3.43 -33.64 8.52
N ALA A 582 3.73 -33.16 7.32
CA ALA A 582 4.94 -33.48 6.58
C ALA A 582 6.15 -32.57 6.90
N SER A 583 6.06 -31.61 7.83
CA SER A 583 7.22 -30.82 8.24
C SER A 583 7.06 -30.21 9.64
N ASP A 584 7.36 -30.99 10.66
CA ASP A 584 7.68 -30.41 11.98
C ASP A 584 9.13 -29.90 11.95
N ALA A 585 9.27 -28.63 12.35
CA ALA A 585 10.47 -27.81 12.51
C ALA A 585 11.11 -27.22 11.22
N LEU A 586 10.89 -25.91 11.01
CA LEU A 586 11.93 -25.06 10.40
C LEU A 586 13.03 -24.83 11.46
N PRO A 587 14.31 -24.85 11.07
CA PRO A 587 15.44 -24.56 11.97
C PRO A 587 15.46 -23.12 12.48
#